data_AF-A0A9D9VF38-F1
#
_entry.id   AF-A0A9D9VF38-F1
#
_cell.length_a   1.000
_cell.length_b   1.000
_cell.length_c   1.000
_cell.angle_alpha   90.00
_cell.angle_beta   90.00
_cell.angle_gamma   90.00
#
_symmetry.space_group_name_H-M   'P 1'
#
loop_
_entity.id
_entity.type
_entity.pdbx_description
1 polymer ?
#
loop_
_entity_poly.entity_id
_entity_poly.type
_entity_poly.pdbx_seq_one_letter_code
_entity_poly.pdbx_strand_id
1 'polypeptide(L)'
;MLKKIFQIISFYDKARWSSTSNYNSINFYKKDLSNDTKLLTHWLCYISDRQMAFERIWEIGGFVFSELADKYKETRDLNLLNPNCSNSFIKGNGEKGYTFISNSKVDGNSILKKSYGYDKKDIVKFTPRYYPSDYYSILFTFDILREYNFSLTNYIAVQINKYREKDDLIQRVLFSLYLLSYFEIKQPSKIDIADFDGNLKISKCRAEKVKLILDKNFEKEFENFKKDTMFYQKRAWCSLRDFFKSPEINPYFKSALTEENIDFEKLDLFSLKSFQQFELPGDVWNNNSKFRNCILENTEFEKSKKSLNIILREYFDNNKNDLGSSYPEQFDITFDFVPRMCKNNNCDICPIGLIKGNEKSKNFEKTCIINKRYYCPVALTNCNYKIKCFGKECDLLKIKNNKNCFLLAQVSNLCHLINKGKN
;
A
#
# COMPACT_ATOMS: atom_id res chain seq x y z
N MET A 1 -7.75 -12.30 22.50
CA MET A 1 -6.31 -12.01 22.25
C MET A 1 -6.10 -11.09 21.06
N LEU A 2 -6.62 -11.45 19.88
CA LEU A 2 -6.44 -10.72 18.62
C LEU A 2 -6.89 -9.24 18.66
N LYS A 3 -7.98 -8.90 19.36
CA LYS A 3 -8.37 -7.49 19.67
C LYS A 3 -7.23 -6.63 20.20
N LYS A 4 -6.45 -7.12 21.18
CA LYS A 4 -5.30 -6.37 21.74
C LYS A 4 -4.15 -6.26 20.73
N ILE A 5 -4.01 -7.24 19.84
CA ILE A 5 -3.02 -7.20 18.76
C ILE A 5 -3.39 -6.10 17.78
N PHE A 6 -4.65 -6.02 17.33
CA PHE A 6 -5.14 -4.91 16.50
C PHE A 6 -4.80 -3.55 17.13
N GLN A 7 -4.98 -3.36 18.43
CA GLN A 7 -4.61 -2.11 19.11
C GLN A 7 -3.10 -1.80 19.06
N ILE A 8 -2.24 -2.81 19.25
CA ILE A 8 -0.79 -2.66 19.12
C ILE A 8 -0.41 -2.30 17.67
N ILE A 9 -1.06 -2.94 16.70
CA ILE A 9 -0.84 -2.72 15.27
C ILE A 9 -1.28 -1.31 14.88
N SER A 10 -2.43 -0.85 15.35
CA SER A 10 -2.93 0.53 15.16
C SER A 10 -1.95 1.58 15.66
N PHE A 11 -1.24 1.33 16.76
CA PHE A 11 -0.17 2.22 17.23
C PHE A 11 0.96 2.33 16.20
N TYR A 12 1.42 1.20 15.65
CA TYR A 12 2.50 1.20 14.66
C TYR A 12 2.06 1.79 13.33
N ASP A 13 0.84 1.53 12.90
CA ASP A 13 0.27 2.13 11.70
C ASP A 13 0.19 3.66 11.83
N LYS A 14 -0.35 4.17 12.95
CA LYS A 14 -0.32 5.61 13.24
C LYS A 14 1.11 6.18 13.22
N ALA A 15 2.07 5.44 13.78
CA ALA A 15 3.46 5.87 13.77
C ALA A 15 4.03 5.95 12.35
N ARG A 16 3.77 4.94 11.51
CA ARG A 16 4.19 4.86 10.10
C ARG A 16 3.80 6.11 9.34
N TRP A 17 2.52 6.49 9.40
CA TRP A 17 1.93 7.60 8.64
C TRP A 17 2.10 8.98 9.27
N SER A 18 2.77 9.10 10.42
CA SER A 18 2.91 10.40 11.11
C SER A 18 4.07 11.28 10.65
N SER A 19 4.97 10.76 9.80
CA SER A 19 6.13 11.50 9.30
C SER A 19 6.47 11.08 7.87
N THR A 20 6.75 12.05 7.00
CA THR A 20 7.32 11.81 5.66
C THR A 20 8.66 11.09 5.73
N SER A 21 9.45 11.29 6.79
CA SER A 21 10.76 10.65 6.97
C SER A 21 10.72 9.13 7.12
N ASN A 22 9.53 8.55 7.31
CA ASN A 22 9.33 7.11 7.37
C ASN A 22 9.12 6.50 5.97
N TYR A 23 9.02 7.33 4.93
CA TYR A 23 8.87 6.95 3.54
C TYR A 23 9.97 7.56 2.70
N ASN A 24 10.29 6.87 1.62
CA ASN A 24 11.18 7.37 0.60
C ASN A 24 10.34 8.06 -0.47
N SER A 25 10.73 9.28 -0.83
CA SER A 25 10.01 10.08 -1.81
C SER A 25 10.27 9.64 -3.25
N ILE A 26 9.29 9.85 -4.12
CA ILE A 26 9.45 9.57 -5.54
C ILE A 26 10.45 10.56 -6.13
N ASN A 27 11.44 10.06 -6.87
CA ASN A 27 12.38 10.91 -7.59
C ASN A 27 11.77 11.36 -8.92
N PHE A 28 11.05 12.47 -8.91
CA PHE A 28 10.49 13.04 -10.14
C PHE A 28 11.58 13.64 -11.05
N TYR A 29 11.36 13.58 -12.36
CA TYR A 29 12.31 14.12 -13.34
C TYR A 29 12.39 15.66 -13.32
N LYS A 30 11.30 16.33 -12.93
CA LYS A 30 11.24 17.77 -12.65
C LYS A 30 10.34 18.04 -11.44
N LYS A 31 10.50 19.21 -10.82
CA LYS A 31 9.76 19.59 -9.60
C LYS A 31 8.33 20.06 -9.89
N ASP A 32 8.15 20.77 -10.99
CA ASP A 32 6.88 21.41 -11.34
C ASP A 32 6.02 20.47 -12.18
N LEU A 33 5.48 19.45 -11.51
CA LEU A 33 4.53 18.49 -12.07
C LEU A 33 3.17 18.70 -11.42
N SER A 34 2.10 18.60 -12.21
CA SER A 34 0.74 18.61 -11.69
C SER A 34 0.50 17.43 -10.74
N ASN A 35 -0.43 17.60 -9.80
CA ASN A 35 -0.76 16.57 -8.81
C ASN A 35 -1.20 15.26 -9.47
N ASP A 36 -2.04 15.34 -10.50
CA ASP A 36 -2.45 14.15 -11.25
C ASP A 36 -1.26 13.43 -11.94
N THR A 37 -0.28 14.17 -12.45
CA THR A 37 0.94 13.56 -13.04
C THR A 37 1.77 12.83 -11.98
N LYS A 38 1.87 13.39 -10.76
CA LYS A 38 2.54 12.73 -9.63
C LYS A 38 1.80 11.46 -9.19
N LEU A 39 0.46 11.50 -9.17
CA LEU A 39 -0.38 10.34 -8.86
C LEU A 39 -0.27 9.25 -9.92
N LEU A 40 -0.30 9.62 -11.21
CA LEU A 40 -0.09 8.66 -12.30
C LEU A 40 1.31 8.06 -12.22
N THR A 41 2.35 8.85 -11.98
CA THR A 41 3.72 8.35 -11.75
C THR A 41 3.76 7.30 -10.64
N HIS A 42 3.13 7.59 -9.50
CA HIS A 42 3.06 6.68 -8.36
C HIS A 42 2.35 5.37 -8.72
N TRP A 43 1.25 5.45 -9.48
CA TRP A 43 0.55 4.28 -10.01
C TRP A 43 1.44 3.44 -10.94
N LEU A 44 2.15 4.06 -11.89
CA LEU A 44 3.08 3.37 -12.80
C LEU A 44 4.23 2.70 -12.04
N CYS A 45 4.76 3.35 -10.99
CA CYS A 45 5.76 2.75 -10.11
C CYS A 45 5.22 1.46 -9.48
N TYR A 46 3.99 1.48 -8.96
CA TYR A 46 3.37 0.30 -8.37
C TYR A 46 3.07 -0.83 -9.35
N ILE A 47 2.77 -0.52 -10.62
CA ILE A 47 2.68 -1.54 -11.68
C ILE A 47 3.99 -2.32 -11.78
N SER A 48 5.12 -1.61 -11.77
CA SER A 48 6.48 -2.16 -11.90
C SER A 48 7.09 -2.68 -10.59
N ASP A 49 6.47 -2.40 -9.43
CA ASP A 49 6.93 -2.89 -8.13
C ASP A 49 6.68 -4.39 -8.03
N ARG A 50 7.60 -5.21 -8.53
CA ARG A 50 7.48 -6.66 -8.50
C ARG A 50 8.85 -7.30 -8.29
N GLN A 51 9.15 -7.63 -7.02
CA GLN A 51 10.39 -8.27 -6.60
C GLN A 51 11.66 -7.49 -7.03
N MET A 52 11.61 -6.16 -6.96
CA MET A 52 12.77 -5.28 -7.16
C MET A 52 13.06 -4.51 -5.87
N ALA A 53 14.29 -4.01 -5.72
CA ALA A 53 14.62 -3.11 -4.63
C ALA A 53 13.71 -1.87 -4.71
N PHE A 54 13.16 -1.48 -3.55
CA PHE A 54 12.24 -0.36 -3.44
C PHE A 54 12.87 0.89 -4.06
N GLU A 55 14.09 1.23 -3.66
CA GLU A 55 14.82 2.42 -4.09
C GLU A 55 14.95 2.47 -5.61
N ARG A 56 15.22 1.33 -6.26
CA ARG A 56 15.34 1.27 -7.73
C ARG A 56 14.04 1.66 -8.43
N ILE A 57 12.89 1.23 -7.90
CA ILE A 57 11.58 1.55 -8.49
C ILE A 57 11.27 3.03 -8.31
N TRP A 58 11.43 3.56 -7.10
CA TRP A 58 10.99 4.93 -6.77
C TRP A 58 11.99 6.00 -7.19
N GLU A 59 13.29 5.68 -7.25
CA GLU A 59 14.35 6.63 -7.62
C GLU A 59 14.67 6.61 -9.11
N ILE A 60 14.78 5.43 -9.73
CA ILE A 60 15.05 5.32 -11.18
C ILE A 60 13.72 5.25 -11.94
N GLY A 61 12.84 4.32 -11.56
CA GLY A 61 11.53 4.18 -12.19
C GLY A 61 10.69 5.45 -12.01
N GLY A 62 10.67 6.06 -10.83
CA GLY A 62 10.01 7.35 -10.59
C GLY A 62 10.47 8.45 -11.53
N PHE A 63 11.78 8.51 -11.83
CA PHE A 63 12.34 9.51 -12.75
C PHE A 63 11.85 9.26 -14.18
N VAL A 64 12.00 8.02 -14.67
CA VAL A 64 11.58 7.67 -16.04
C VAL A 64 10.07 7.77 -16.22
N PHE A 65 9.29 7.26 -15.27
CA PHE A 65 7.83 7.21 -15.37
C PHE A 65 7.17 8.58 -15.15
N SER A 66 7.79 9.48 -14.39
CA SER A 66 7.24 10.83 -14.27
C SER A 66 7.38 11.65 -15.54
N GLU A 67 8.47 11.46 -16.28
CA GLU A 67 8.60 12.07 -17.60
C GLU A 67 7.64 11.44 -18.61
N LEU A 68 7.51 10.11 -18.61
CA LEU A 68 6.54 9.41 -19.44
C LEU A 68 5.11 9.90 -19.17
N ALA A 69 4.70 9.97 -17.89
CA ALA A 69 3.36 10.41 -17.51
C ALA A 69 3.08 11.86 -17.93
N ASP A 70 4.05 12.76 -17.72
CA ASP A 70 3.93 14.17 -18.11
C ASP A 70 3.80 14.32 -19.63
N LYS A 71 4.69 13.65 -20.39
CA LYS A 71 4.66 13.68 -21.86
C LYS A 71 3.41 13.03 -22.43
N TYR A 72 2.95 11.94 -21.83
CA TYR A 72 1.70 11.29 -22.21
C TYR A 72 0.51 12.25 -22.12
N LYS A 73 0.45 13.06 -21.04
CA LYS A 73 -0.62 14.04 -20.87
C LYS A 73 -0.49 15.25 -21.79
N GLU A 74 0.74 15.70 -22.04
CA GLU A 74 1.04 16.82 -22.94
C GLU A 74 0.71 16.47 -24.41
N THR A 75 1.22 15.33 -24.89
CA THR A 75 1.13 14.95 -26.31
C THR A 75 -0.12 14.14 -26.65
N ARG A 76 -0.72 13.48 -25.64
CA ARG A 76 -1.89 12.60 -25.79
C ARG A 76 -1.62 11.43 -26.75
N ASP A 77 -0.37 10.99 -26.83
CA ASP A 77 0.11 10.03 -27.82
C ASP A 77 0.62 8.73 -27.19
N LEU A 78 0.07 7.60 -27.63
CA LEU A 78 0.52 6.28 -27.21
C LEU A 78 1.84 5.86 -27.89
N ASN A 79 2.27 6.51 -28.97
CA ASN A 79 3.55 6.20 -29.62
C ASN A 79 4.77 6.48 -28.71
N LEU A 80 4.56 7.15 -27.58
CA LEU A 80 5.54 7.19 -26.49
C LEU A 80 5.93 5.78 -25.98
N LEU A 81 5.10 4.77 -26.23
CA LEU A 81 5.35 3.36 -25.92
C LEU A 81 5.68 2.51 -27.17
N ASN A 82 5.84 3.12 -28.34
CA ASN A 82 6.20 2.41 -29.57
C ASN A 82 7.72 2.28 -29.66
N PRO A 83 8.33 1.08 -29.56
CA PRO A 83 9.78 0.96 -29.54
C PRO A 83 10.48 1.44 -30.82
N ASN A 84 9.75 1.56 -31.93
CA ASN A 84 10.28 1.99 -33.21
C ASN A 84 10.24 3.51 -33.41
N CYS A 85 9.58 4.26 -32.52
CA CYS A 85 9.49 5.73 -32.58
C CYS A 85 10.72 6.39 -31.95
N SER A 86 11.20 7.50 -32.52
CA SER A 86 12.39 8.21 -32.04
C SER A 86 12.23 8.74 -30.60
N ASN A 87 11.08 9.35 -30.30
CA ASN A 87 10.69 9.92 -29.00
C ASN A 87 10.14 8.89 -27.99
N SER A 88 10.24 7.60 -28.30
CA SER A 88 9.72 6.54 -27.44
C SER A 88 10.46 6.41 -26.12
N PHE A 89 9.70 6.18 -25.06
CA PHE A 89 10.18 5.84 -23.73
C PHE A 89 10.50 4.36 -23.57
N ILE A 90 10.33 3.53 -24.60
CA ILE A 90 10.76 2.13 -24.57
C ILE A 90 11.68 1.85 -25.76
N LYS A 91 12.82 1.20 -25.51
CA LYS A 91 13.79 0.86 -26.57
C LYS A 91 14.29 -0.57 -26.41
N GLY A 92 14.64 -1.18 -27.54
CA GLY A 92 15.37 -2.44 -27.54
C GLY A 92 16.71 -2.30 -26.83
N ASN A 93 17.07 -3.27 -25.99
CA ASN A 93 18.30 -3.24 -25.20
C ASN A 93 19.46 -4.05 -25.79
N GLY A 94 19.31 -4.59 -27.00
CA GLY A 94 20.30 -5.45 -27.68
C GLY A 94 20.23 -6.94 -27.30
N GLU A 95 19.53 -7.31 -26.22
CA GLU A 95 19.46 -8.68 -25.69
C GLU A 95 18.08 -9.33 -25.93
N LYS A 96 17.42 -9.02 -27.06
CA LYS A 96 16.03 -9.41 -27.35
C LYS A 96 15.03 -8.94 -26.26
N GLY A 97 15.39 -7.91 -25.51
CA GLY A 97 14.57 -7.29 -24.48
C GLY A 97 14.37 -5.80 -24.72
N TYR A 98 13.57 -5.17 -23.87
CA TYR A 98 13.30 -3.75 -23.93
C TYR A 98 13.48 -3.12 -22.57
N THR A 99 13.67 -1.82 -22.55
CA THR A 99 13.93 -1.04 -21.34
C THR A 99 13.27 0.31 -21.48
N PHE A 100 12.69 0.79 -20.38
CA PHE A 100 12.18 2.16 -20.35
C PHE A 100 13.36 3.13 -20.28
N ILE A 101 13.30 4.19 -21.08
CA ILE A 101 14.32 5.22 -21.14
C ILE A 101 13.68 6.58 -20.90
N SER A 102 14.39 7.44 -20.16
CA SER A 102 14.05 8.86 -20.10
C SER A 102 14.46 9.55 -21.40
N ASN A 103 13.70 10.54 -21.85
CA ASN A 103 14.12 11.45 -22.91
C ASN A 103 14.93 12.63 -22.36
N SER A 104 14.81 12.89 -21.05
CA SER A 104 15.57 13.87 -20.32
C SER A 104 16.91 13.33 -19.84
N LYS A 105 17.89 14.24 -19.74
CA LYS A 105 19.17 13.95 -19.10
C LYS A 105 19.01 14.04 -17.58
N VAL A 106 19.94 13.42 -16.86
CA VAL A 106 19.98 13.44 -15.38
C VAL A 106 20.08 14.86 -14.81
N ASP A 107 20.75 15.77 -15.51
CA ASP A 107 20.86 17.21 -15.22
C ASP A 107 20.77 17.62 -13.74
N GLY A 108 21.83 17.32 -12.98
CA GLY A 108 21.95 17.75 -11.58
C GLY A 108 21.06 16.99 -10.59
N ASN A 109 20.32 15.95 -11.02
CA ASN A 109 19.60 15.07 -10.11
C ASN A 109 20.55 14.38 -9.14
N SER A 110 20.54 14.83 -7.88
CA SER A 110 21.50 14.40 -6.87
C SER A 110 21.30 12.95 -6.42
N ILE A 111 20.08 12.42 -6.50
CA ILE A 111 19.76 11.03 -6.13
C ILE A 111 20.41 10.09 -7.15
N LEU A 112 20.16 10.31 -8.43
CA LEU A 112 20.73 9.49 -9.51
C LEU A 112 22.26 9.52 -9.53
N LYS A 113 22.85 10.69 -9.30
CA LYS A 113 24.31 10.83 -9.21
C LYS A 113 24.90 10.10 -8.00
N LYS A 114 24.35 10.32 -6.80
CA LYS A 114 24.93 9.79 -5.55
C LYS A 114 24.68 8.30 -5.35
N SER A 115 23.47 7.82 -5.66
CA SER A 115 23.05 6.45 -5.37
C SER A 115 23.37 5.48 -6.50
N TYR A 116 23.49 5.96 -7.75
CA TYR A 116 23.64 5.10 -8.93
C TYR A 116 24.80 5.50 -9.86
N GLY A 117 25.53 6.57 -9.56
CA GLY A 117 26.73 6.96 -10.31
C GLY A 117 26.46 7.56 -11.69
N TYR A 118 25.23 8.02 -11.96
CA TYR A 118 24.93 8.69 -13.23
C TYR A 118 25.64 10.05 -13.36
N ASP A 119 26.15 10.33 -14.55
CA ASP A 119 26.67 11.63 -14.94
C ASP A 119 25.58 12.57 -15.46
N LYS A 120 25.85 13.88 -15.45
CA LYS A 120 24.88 14.92 -15.85
C LYS A 120 24.32 14.73 -17.26
N LYS A 121 25.11 14.13 -18.16
CA LYS A 121 24.76 13.94 -19.58
C LYS A 121 24.07 12.59 -19.84
N ASP A 122 23.99 11.73 -18.84
CA ASP A 122 23.46 10.38 -19.02
C ASP A 122 21.94 10.39 -19.23
N ILE A 123 21.50 9.33 -19.89
CA ILE A 123 20.10 8.98 -20.05
C ILE A 123 19.76 7.85 -19.09
N VAL A 124 18.71 8.06 -18.29
CA VAL A 124 18.27 7.13 -17.27
C VAL A 124 17.53 5.96 -17.91
N LYS A 125 17.88 4.73 -17.49
CA LYS A 125 17.27 3.48 -17.98
C LYS A 125 16.64 2.70 -16.84
N PHE A 126 15.42 2.21 -17.05
CA PHE A 126 14.68 1.41 -16.08
C PHE A 126 14.04 0.18 -16.74
N THR A 127 14.36 -1.01 -16.23
CA THR A 127 13.78 -2.27 -16.71
C THR A 127 13.00 -2.91 -15.57
N PRO A 128 11.66 -2.99 -15.66
CA PRO A 128 10.85 -3.74 -14.72
C PRO A 128 11.19 -5.23 -14.75
N ARG A 129 11.10 -5.90 -13.60
CA ARG A 129 11.43 -7.33 -13.50
C ARG A 129 10.46 -8.24 -14.25
N TYR A 130 9.18 -7.90 -14.28
CA TYR A 130 8.14 -8.69 -14.94
C TYR A 130 7.73 -8.12 -16.30
N TYR A 131 8.69 -7.49 -16.97
CA TYR A 131 8.61 -7.24 -18.40
C TYR A 131 8.41 -8.57 -19.15
N PRO A 132 7.40 -8.72 -20.03
CA PRO A 132 6.63 -7.65 -20.69
C PRO A 132 5.28 -7.28 -20.05
N SER A 133 4.77 -8.02 -19.06
CA SER A 133 3.44 -7.76 -18.47
C SER A 133 3.29 -6.35 -17.91
N ASP A 134 4.35 -5.79 -17.33
CA ASP A 134 4.33 -4.44 -16.77
C ASP A 134 4.17 -3.38 -17.89
N TYR A 135 4.77 -3.60 -19.06
CA TYR A 135 4.56 -2.73 -20.23
C TYR A 135 3.10 -2.74 -20.70
N TYR A 136 2.48 -3.91 -20.82
CA TYR A 136 1.08 -4.01 -21.24
C TYR A 136 0.15 -3.36 -20.22
N SER A 137 0.43 -3.53 -18.92
CA SER A 137 -0.31 -2.86 -17.85
C SER A 137 -0.29 -1.34 -18.01
N ILE A 138 0.88 -0.77 -18.35
CA ILE A 138 1.03 0.67 -18.62
C ILE A 138 0.30 1.07 -19.89
N LEU A 139 0.47 0.34 -21.00
CA LEU A 139 -0.21 0.62 -22.27
C LEU A 139 -1.73 0.63 -22.11
N PHE A 140 -2.28 -0.39 -21.45
CA PHE A 140 -3.70 -0.52 -21.20
C PHE A 140 -4.24 0.57 -20.27
N THR A 141 -3.45 0.97 -19.28
CA THR A 141 -3.77 2.12 -18.42
C THR A 141 -3.92 3.36 -19.27
N PHE A 142 -2.93 3.67 -20.11
CA PHE A 142 -2.97 4.86 -20.95
C PHE A 142 -4.14 4.84 -21.93
N ASP A 143 -4.36 3.74 -22.65
CA ASP A 143 -5.43 3.69 -23.64
C ASP A 143 -6.83 3.90 -23.03
N ILE A 144 -7.09 3.37 -21.83
CA ILE A 144 -8.34 3.65 -21.10
C ILE A 144 -8.42 5.10 -20.65
N LEU A 145 -7.33 5.69 -20.14
CA LEU A 145 -7.33 7.07 -19.65
C LEU A 145 -7.62 8.10 -20.77
N ARG A 146 -7.55 7.73 -22.05
CA ARG A 146 -7.95 8.61 -23.17
C ARG A 146 -9.41 9.07 -23.07
N GLU A 147 -10.29 8.21 -22.56
CA GLU A 147 -11.70 8.52 -22.32
C GLU A 147 -11.92 9.40 -21.07
N TYR A 148 -10.87 9.62 -20.28
CA TYR A 148 -10.89 10.35 -19.00
C TYR A 148 -9.90 11.51 -19.03
N ASN A 149 -9.81 12.20 -20.18
CA ASN A 149 -8.94 13.35 -20.38
C ASN A 149 -7.47 13.10 -20.01
N PHE A 150 -6.99 11.87 -20.21
CA PHE A 150 -5.62 11.46 -19.92
C PHE A 150 -5.27 11.63 -18.41
N SER A 151 -6.28 11.63 -17.53
CA SER A 151 -6.17 11.93 -16.10
C SER A 151 -6.56 10.72 -15.23
N LEU A 152 -5.64 10.27 -14.38
CA LEU A 152 -5.92 9.18 -13.42
C LEU A 152 -6.96 9.62 -12.39
N THR A 153 -6.86 10.87 -11.94
CA THR A 153 -7.77 11.45 -10.96
C THR A 153 -9.15 11.64 -11.55
N ASN A 154 -9.28 12.07 -12.81
CA ASN A 154 -10.58 12.14 -13.49
C ASN A 154 -11.22 10.75 -13.57
N TYR A 155 -10.44 9.72 -13.92
CA TYR A 155 -10.90 8.34 -13.90
C TYR A 155 -11.45 7.94 -12.53
N ILE A 156 -10.69 8.18 -11.46
CA ILE A 156 -11.11 7.86 -10.07
C ILE A 156 -12.34 8.69 -9.67
N ALA A 157 -12.38 9.98 -9.98
CA ALA A 157 -13.45 10.91 -9.62
C ALA A 157 -14.79 10.51 -10.28
N VAL A 158 -14.76 10.06 -11.54
CA VAL A 158 -15.96 9.52 -12.21
C VAL A 158 -16.51 8.32 -11.44
N GLN A 159 -15.66 7.42 -10.97
CA GLN A 159 -16.12 6.25 -10.19
C GLN A 159 -16.62 6.65 -8.80
N ILE A 160 -15.94 7.60 -8.14
CA ILE A 160 -16.39 8.13 -6.85
C ILE A 160 -17.80 8.71 -6.99
N ASN A 161 -18.03 9.57 -7.97
CA ASN A 161 -19.34 10.18 -8.20
C ASN A 161 -20.42 9.15 -8.54
N LYS A 162 -20.08 8.15 -9.36
CA LYS A 162 -21.01 7.08 -9.75
C LYS A 162 -21.47 6.23 -8.57
N TYR A 163 -20.59 5.96 -7.61
CA TYR A 163 -20.84 5.04 -6.49
C TYR A 163 -20.91 5.73 -5.13
N ARG A 164 -21.03 7.05 -5.07
CA ARG A 164 -20.95 7.84 -3.83
C ARG A 164 -21.91 7.42 -2.71
N GLU A 165 -23.06 6.84 -3.08
CA GLU A 165 -24.08 6.36 -2.13
C GLU A 165 -23.85 4.90 -1.66
N LYS A 166 -22.78 4.24 -2.14
CA LYS A 166 -22.46 2.84 -1.79
C LYS A 166 -21.54 2.78 -0.58
N ASP A 167 -21.86 1.90 0.37
CA ASP A 167 -21.06 1.73 1.58
C ASP A 167 -19.69 1.09 1.35
N ASP A 168 -19.46 0.46 0.20
CA ASP A 168 -18.19 -0.17 -0.21
C ASP A 168 -17.45 0.62 -1.31
N LEU A 169 -17.58 1.94 -1.28
CA LEU A 169 -17.00 2.88 -2.24
C LEU A 169 -15.50 2.65 -2.51
N ILE A 170 -14.69 2.44 -1.47
CA ILE A 170 -13.23 2.24 -1.64
C ILE A 170 -12.93 0.94 -2.37
N GLN A 171 -13.70 -0.13 -2.09
CA GLN A 171 -13.55 -1.40 -2.79
C GLN A 171 -13.95 -1.27 -4.28
N ARG A 172 -14.95 -0.44 -4.59
CA ARG A 172 -15.37 -0.14 -5.97
C ARG A 172 -14.32 0.69 -6.72
N VAL A 173 -13.71 1.67 -6.06
CA VAL A 173 -12.57 2.41 -6.62
C VAL A 173 -11.39 1.47 -6.89
N LEU A 174 -11.07 0.57 -5.96
CA LEU A 174 -10.05 -0.45 -6.19
C LEU A 174 -10.37 -1.34 -7.38
N PHE A 175 -11.61 -1.83 -7.49
CA PHE A 175 -12.03 -2.67 -8.62
C PHE A 175 -11.85 -1.94 -9.95
N SER A 176 -12.19 -0.65 -9.98
CA SER A 176 -11.98 0.20 -11.15
C SER A 176 -10.49 0.32 -11.49
N LEU A 177 -9.63 0.58 -10.50
CA LEU A 177 -8.16 0.59 -10.71
C LEU A 177 -7.61 -0.77 -11.16
N TYR A 178 -8.21 -1.87 -10.72
CA TYR A 178 -7.90 -3.21 -11.25
C TYR A 178 -8.28 -3.35 -12.72
N LEU A 179 -9.48 -2.89 -13.12
CA LEU A 179 -9.92 -2.87 -14.51
C LEU A 179 -9.02 -1.96 -15.38
N LEU A 180 -8.56 -0.84 -14.83
CA LEU A 180 -7.69 0.09 -15.52
C LEU A 180 -6.40 -0.60 -16.00
N SER A 181 -5.73 -1.34 -15.12
CA SER A 181 -4.36 -1.83 -15.42
C SER A 181 -4.21 -3.35 -15.48
N TYR A 182 -4.89 -4.10 -14.60
CA TYR A 182 -4.54 -5.50 -14.31
C TYR A 182 -5.47 -6.53 -14.94
N PHE A 183 -6.71 -6.14 -15.23
CA PHE A 183 -7.69 -7.03 -15.86
C PHE A 183 -7.19 -7.55 -17.22
N GLU A 184 -7.29 -8.87 -17.44
CA GLU A 184 -6.95 -9.55 -18.71
C GLU A 184 -5.55 -9.24 -19.31
N ILE A 185 -4.50 -9.00 -18.50
CA ILE A 185 -3.14 -8.82 -19.06
C ILE A 185 -2.64 -10.06 -19.83
N LYS A 186 -3.10 -11.25 -19.44
CA LYS A 186 -2.59 -12.56 -19.92
C LYS A 186 -1.10 -12.71 -19.63
N GLN A 187 -0.40 -13.53 -20.43
CA GLN A 187 1.04 -13.80 -20.31
C GLN A 187 1.75 -13.41 -21.62
N PRO A 188 1.98 -12.10 -21.86
CA PRO A 188 2.65 -11.65 -23.07
C PRO A 188 4.10 -12.12 -23.14
N SER A 189 4.64 -12.22 -24.36
CA SER A 189 6.04 -12.52 -24.66
C SER A 189 6.82 -11.24 -24.97
N LYS A 190 8.13 -11.26 -24.71
CA LYS A 190 9.03 -10.11 -24.93
C LYS A 190 9.07 -9.68 -26.40
N ILE A 191 8.87 -10.64 -27.31
CA ILE A 191 8.90 -10.43 -28.76
C ILE A 191 7.67 -9.62 -29.21
N ASP A 192 6.55 -9.79 -28.53
CA ASP A 192 5.27 -9.14 -28.88
C ASP A 192 5.36 -7.61 -28.84
N ILE A 193 6.30 -7.05 -28.07
CA ILE A 193 6.46 -5.60 -27.93
C ILE A 193 6.99 -4.93 -29.21
N ALA A 194 7.67 -5.69 -30.09
CA ALA A 194 8.03 -5.18 -31.41
C ALA A 194 6.80 -4.83 -32.27
N ASP A 195 5.71 -5.60 -32.13
CA ASP A 195 4.46 -5.41 -32.85
C ASP A 195 3.55 -4.40 -32.12
N PHE A 196 3.95 -3.12 -32.16
CA PHE A 196 3.21 -2.06 -31.50
C PHE A 196 1.77 -1.93 -32.02
N ASP A 197 1.54 -2.09 -33.33
CA ASP A 197 0.21 -1.98 -33.93
C ASP A 197 -0.72 -3.12 -33.49
N GLY A 198 -0.20 -4.35 -33.41
CA GLY A 198 -0.91 -5.47 -32.80
C GLY A 198 -1.27 -5.21 -31.35
N ASN A 199 -0.32 -4.67 -30.58
CA ASN A 199 -0.53 -4.32 -29.17
C ASN A 199 -1.58 -3.23 -28.98
N LEU A 200 -1.62 -2.23 -29.86
CA LEU A 200 -2.68 -1.21 -29.87
C LEU A 200 -4.05 -1.81 -30.17
N LYS A 201 -4.15 -2.77 -31.10
CA LYS A 201 -5.42 -3.46 -31.38
C LYS A 201 -5.90 -4.25 -30.15
N ILE A 202 -4.99 -4.96 -29.47
CA ILE A 202 -5.29 -5.67 -28.23
C ILE A 202 -5.76 -4.70 -27.15
N SER A 203 -5.04 -3.59 -26.99
CA SER A 203 -5.38 -2.53 -26.01
C SER A 203 -6.78 -1.98 -26.25
N LYS A 204 -7.11 -1.60 -27.49
CA LYS A 204 -8.43 -1.06 -27.83
C LYS A 204 -9.55 -2.06 -27.58
N CYS A 205 -9.36 -3.32 -27.99
CA CYS A 205 -10.33 -4.38 -27.71
C CYS A 205 -10.58 -4.56 -26.20
N ARG A 206 -9.50 -4.50 -25.41
CA ARG A 206 -9.60 -4.56 -23.95
C ARG A 206 -10.29 -3.33 -23.37
N ALA A 207 -9.99 -2.12 -23.86
CA ALA A 207 -10.59 -0.88 -23.40
C ALA A 207 -12.12 -0.91 -23.60
N GLU A 208 -12.60 -1.39 -24.75
CA GLU A 208 -14.04 -1.57 -25.01
C GLU A 208 -14.71 -2.55 -24.04
N LYS A 209 -14.04 -3.66 -23.72
CA LYS A 209 -14.54 -4.59 -22.69
C LYS A 209 -14.62 -3.93 -21.31
N VAL A 210 -13.58 -3.18 -20.92
CA VAL A 210 -13.57 -2.47 -19.64
C VAL A 210 -14.68 -1.43 -19.60
N LYS A 211 -14.89 -0.67 -20.68
CA LYS A 211 -16.00 0.28 -20.83
C LYS A 211 -17.35 -0.42 -20.64
N LEU A 212 -17.56 -1.56 -21.30
CA LEU A 212 -18.76 -2.36 -21.13
C LEU A 212 -18.97 -2.83 -19.68
N ILE A 213 -17.90 -3.24 -18.99
CA ILE A 213 -17.95 -3.61 -17.57
C ILE A 213 -18.34 -2.40 -16.73
N LEU A 214 -17.64 -1.27 -16.90
CA LEU A 214 -17.89 -0.05 -16.14
C LEU A 214 -19.33 0.43 -16.33
N ASP A 215 -19.88 0.37 -17.55
CA ASP A 215 -21.20 0.91 -17.88
C ASP A 215 -22.35 -0.01 -17.53
N LYS A 216 -22.26 -1.29 -17.90
CA LYS A 216 -23.42 -2.22 -17.88
C LYS A 216 -23.28 -3.37 -16.91
N ASN A 217 -22.07 -3.90 -16.73
CA ASN A 217 -21.85 -5.16 -15.98
C ASN A 217 -21.16 -4.96 -14.63
N PHE A 218 -21.03 -3.72 -14.15
CA PHE A 218 -20.16 -3.40 -13.02
C PHE A 218 -20.50 -4.21 -11.78
N GLU A 219 -21.77 -4.23 -11.35
CA GLU A 219 -22.18 -4.90 -10.11
C GLU A 219 -21.88 -6.40 -10.16
N LYS A 220 -22.18 -7.07 -11.28
CA LYS A 220 -21.93 -8.50 -11.44
C LYS A 220 -20.43 -8.82 -11.35
N GLU A 221 -19.61 -8.06 -12.08
CA GLU A 221 -18.15 -8.29 -12.08
C GLU A 221 -17.50 -7.87 -10.77
N PHE A 222 -18.03 -6.83 -10.11
CA PHE A 222 -17.59 -6.39 -8.80
C PHE A 222 -17.84 -7.43 -7.72
N GLU A 223 -19.01 -8.07 -7.70
CA GLU A 223 -19.32 -9.16 -6.75
C GLU A 223 -18.41 -10.37 -6.95
N ASN A 224 -18.07 -10.70 -8.20
CA ASN A 224 -17.08 -11.75 -8.49
C ASN A 224 -15.67 -11.35 -8.03
N PHE A 225 -15.30 -10.09 -8.27
CA PHE A 225 -14.02 -9.54 -7.85
C PHE A 225 -13.86 -9.56 -6.32
N LYS A 226 -14.90 -9.16 -5.58
CA LYS A 226 -14.92 -9.03 -4.13
C LYS A 226 -14.73 -10.35 -3.39
N LYS A 227 -15.21 -11.47 -3.95
CA LYS A 227 -15.11 -12.81 -3.33
C LYS A 227 -13.67 -13.27 -3.15
N ASP A 228 -12.85 -13.19 -4.20
CA ASP A 228 -11.51 -13.75 -4.20
C ASP A 228 -10.46 -12.77 -4.73
N THR A 229 -10.69 -12.23 -5.92
CA THR A 229 -9.70 -11.44 -6.67
C THR A 229 -9.17 -10.24 -5.88
N MET A 230 -10.05 -9.57 -5.13
CA MET A 230 -9.76 -8.41 -4.31
C MET A 230 -8.60 -8.65 -3.32
N PHE A 231 -8.53 -9.83 -2.70
CA PHE A 231 -7.50 -10.18 -1.71
C PHE A 231 -6.11 -10.34 -2.31
N TYR A 232 -6.01 -10.50 -3.64
CA TYR A 232 -4.76 -10.69 -4.35
C TYR A 232 -4.28 -9.42 -5.07
N GLN A 233 -5.04 -8.33 -5.01
CA GLN A 233 -4.68 -7.05 -5.65
C GLN A 233 -3.69 -6.21 -4.82
N LYS A 234 -2.57 -6.82 -4.42
CA LYS A 234 -1.57 -6.20 -3.53
C LYS A 234 -1.20 -4.78 -3.97
N ARG A 235 -0.81 -4.60 -5.24
CA ARG A 235 -0.28 -3.32 -5.74
C ARG A 235 -1.35 -2.25 -5.87
N ALA A 236 -2.56 -2.62 -6.29
CA ALA A 236 -3.69 -1.71 -6.30
C ALA A 236 -4.05 -1.26 -4.88
N TRP A 237 -4.06 -2.17 -3.91
CA TRP A 237 -4.28 -1.83 -2.50
C TRP A 237 -3.19 -0.92 -1.93
N CYS A 238 -1.91 -1.25 -2.16
CA CYS A 238 -0.80 -0.41 -1.71
C CYS A 238 -0.88 1.01 -2.30
N SER A 239 -1.16 1.13 -3.59
CA SER A 239 -1.25 2.45 -4.23
C SER A 239 -2.44 3.25 -3.72
N LEU A 240 -3.63 2.64 -3.68
CA LEU A 240 -4.84 3.30 -3.17
C LEU A 240 -4.68 3.70 -1.71
N ARG A 241 -4.03 2.87 -0.89
CA ARG A 241 -3.75 3.21 0.51
C ARG A 241 -2.85 4.44 0.62
N ASP A 242 -1.80 4.50 -0.19
CA ASP A 242 -0.88 5.66 -0.15
C ASP A 242 -1.60 6.94 -0.59
N PHE A 243 -2.53 6.89 -1.55
CA PHE A 243 -3.39 8.03 -1.89
C PHE A 243 -4.18 8.55 -0.67
N PHE A 244 -4.55 7.66 0.25
CA PHE A 244 -5.36 7.99 1.42
C PHE A 244 -4.56 8.31 2.68
N LYS A 245 -3.37 7.72 2.85
CA LYS A 245 -2.63 7.73 4.13
C LYS A 245 -1.22 8.28 4.03
N SER A 246 -0.59 8.29 2.85
CA SER A 246 0.79 8.75 2.71
C SER A 246 0.88 10.25 2.96
N PRO A 247 1.73 10.73 3.88
CA PRO A 247 1.97 12.16 4.09
C PRO A 247 2.45 12.90 2.84
N GLU A 248 3.09 12.19 1.91
CA GLU A 248 3.58 12.75 0.65
C GLU A 248 2.52 12.73 -0.45
N ILE A 249 1.80 11.61 -0.61
CA ILE A 249 0.90 11.41 -1.75
C ILE A 249 -0.52 11.90 -1.46
N ASN A 250 -0.99 11.81 -0.21
CA ASN A 250 -2.34 12.24 0.18
C ASN A 250 -2.63 13.72 -0.15
N PRO A 251 -1.71 14.67 0.09
CA PRO A 251 -1.93 16.06 -0.32
C PRO A 251 -2.14 16.21 -1.83
N TYR A 252 -1.39 15.48 -2.67
CA TYR A 252 -1.59 15.50 -4.12
C TYR A 252 -2.96 14.95 -4.50
N PHE A 253 -3.36 13.84 -3.88
CA PHE A 253 -4.65 13.22 -4.15
C PHE A 253 -5.82 14.12 -3.75
N LYS A 254 -5.78 14.73 -2.57
CA LYS A 254 -6.82 15.69 -2.13
C LYS A 254 -6.93 16.88 -3.07
N SER A 255 -5.80 17.49 -3.44
CA SER A 255 -5.81 18.63 -4.38
C SER A 255 -6.39 18.23 -5.73
N ALA A 256 -5.98 17.09 -6.29
CA ALA A 256 -6.50 16.62 -7.57
C ALA A 256 -8.00 16.30 -7.49
N LEU A 257 -8.49 15.68 -6.40
CA LEU A 257 -9.92 15.46 -6.19
C LEU A 257 -10.71 16.77 -6.12
N THR A 258 -10.17 17.82 -5.48
CA THR A 258 -10.78 19.15 -5.46
C THR A 258 -10.86 19.74 -6.87
N GLU A 259 -9.82 19.60 -7.68
CA GLU A 259 -9.82 20.03 -9.10
C GLU A 259 -10.89 19.30 -9.93
N GLU A 260 -11.21 18.05 -9.58
CA GLU A 260 -12.29 17.25 -10.17
C GLU A 260 -13.67 17.48 -9.51
N ASN A 261 -13.82 18.51 -8.66
CA ASN A 261 -15.04 18.86 -7.94
C ASN A 261 -15.58 17.75 -7.02
N ILE A 262 -14.70 16.93 -6.45
CA ILE A 262 -15.06 15.92 -5.45
C ILE A 262 -15.02 16.56 -4.05
N ASP A 263 -16.20 16.70 -3.45
CA ASP A 263 -16.34 17.06 -2.03
C ASP A 263 -16.07 15.83 -1.15
N PHE A 264 -14.79 15.54 -0.94
CA PHE A 264 -14.35 14.38 -0.17
C PHE A 264 -14.68 14.46 1.33
N GLU A 265 -15.00 15.66 1.85
CA GLU A 265 -15.43 15.84 3.24
C GLU A 265 -16.86 15.38 3.41
N LYS A 266 -17.77 15.81 2.52
CA LYS A 266 -19.17 15.34 2.50
C LYS A 266 -19.28 13.83 2.26
N LEU A 267 -18.37 13.28 1.47
CA LEU A 267 -18.30 11.84 1.18
C LEU A 267 -17.59 11.02 2.27
N ASP A 268 -17.03 11.67 3.29
CA ASP A 268 -16.31 11.01 4.38
C ASP A 268 -15.18 10.08 3.86
N LEU A 269 -14.52 10.47 2.76
CA LEU A 269 -13.54 9.62 2.08
C LEU A 269 -12.28 9.38 2.93
N PHE A 270 -11.84 10.36 3.70
CA PHE A 270 -10.63 10.27 4.52
C PHE A 270 -10.94 9.96 5.99
N SER A 271 -11.92 9.08 6.20
CA SER A 271 -12.43 8.72 7.53
C SER A 271 -12.13 7.28 7.92
N LEU A 272 -12.39 6.96 9.18
CA LEU A 272 -12.31 5.60 9.67
C LEU A 272 -13.22 4.64 8.89
N LYS A 273 -14.43 5.08 8.50
CA LYS A 273 -15.37 4.25 7.72
C LYS A 273 -14.74 3.82 6.39
N SER A 274 -14.08 4.75 5.71
CA SER A 274 -13.37 4.49 4.46
C SER A 274 -12.14 3.61 4.68
N PHE A 275 -11.35 3.88 5.72
CA PHE A 275 -10.15 3.07 6.03
C PHE A 275 -10.47 1.61 6.37
N GLN A 276 -11.62 1.35 7.01
CA GLN A 276 -12.07 -0.01 7.34
C GLN A 276 -12.36 -0.89 6.11
N GLN A 277 -12.51 -0.30 4.92
CA GLN A 277 -12.73 -1.02 3.67
C GLN A 277 -11.43 -1.56 3.04
N PHE A 278 -10.27 -1.06 3.46
CA PHE A 278 -8.98 -1.51 2.93
C PHE A 278 -8.61 -2.91 3.40
N GLU A 279 -8.15 -3.75 2.46
CA GLU A 279 -7.57 -5.05 2.79
C GLU A 279 -6.07 -4.95 3.06
N LEU A 280 -5.58 -5.88 3.88
CA LEU A 280 -4.15 -6.15 4.02
C LEU A 280 -3.57 -6.62 2.67
N PRO A 281 -2.67 -5.87 2.03
CA PRO A 281 -2.01 -6.31 0.81
C PRO A 281 -1.24 -7.61 1.07
N GLY A 282 -1.40 -8.62 0.22
CA GLY A 282 -0.71 -9.90 0.40
C GLY A 282 0.82 -9.74 0.34
N ASP A 283 1.53 -10.10 1.40
CA ASP A 283 2.99 -10.07 1.48
C ASP A 283 3.55 -11.34 2.13
N VAL A 284 4.79 -11.69 1.80
CA VAL A 284 5.52 -12.82 2.39
C VAL A 284 5.69 -12.66 3.91
N TRP A 285 5.79 -11.41 4.39
CA TRP A 285 5.92 -11.11 5.82
C TRP A 285 4.64 -11.38 6.59
N ASN A 286 3.46 -11.18 5.98
CA ASN A 286 2.17 -11.45 6.61
C ASN A 286 2.01 -12.93 7.01
N ASN A 287 2.60 -13.84 6.23
CA ASN A 287 2.51 -15.27 6.47
C ASN A 287 3.79 -15.85 7.08
N ASN A 288 4.68 -15.01 7.62
CA ASN A 288 5.82 -15.49 8.41
C ASN A 288 5.31 -16.36 9.57
N SER A 289 5.76 -17.62 9.63
CA SER A 289 5.25 -18.60 10.59
C SER A 289 5.38 -18.14 12.04
N LYS A 290 6.50 -17.51 12.41
CA LYS A 290 6.71 -17.01 13.77
C LYS A 290 5.74 -15.88 14.12
N PHE A 291 5.55 -14.92 13.22
CA PHE A 291 4.57 -13.85 13.43
C PHE A 291 3.14 -14.38 13.46
N ARG A 292 2.76 -15.20 12.47
CA ARG A 292 1.43 -15.79 12.34
C ARG A 292 1.05 -16.63 13.56
N ASN A 293 1.89 -17.59 13.93
CA ASN A 293 1.67 -18.43 15.10
C ASN A 293 1.62 -17.58 16.37
N CYS A 294 2.40 -16.50 16.44
CA CYS A 294 2.31 -15.55 17.54
C CYS A 294 0.92 -14.89 17.58
N ILE A 295 0.43 -14.30 16.51
CA ILE A 295 -0.82 -13.53 16.61
C ILE A 295 -2.09 -14.40 16.65
N LEU A 296 -2.03 -15.64 16.13
CA LEU A 296 -3.18 -16.54 16.06
C LEU A 296 -3.24 -17.60 17.18
N GLU A 297 -2.21 -17.73 18.03
CA GLU A 297 -2.24 -18.64 19.19
C GLU A 297 -3.47 -18.38 20.08
N ASN A 298 -4.14 -19.45 20.52
CA ASN A 298 -5.36 -19.41 21.32
C ASN A 298 -6.51 -18.64 20.66
N THR A 299 -6.60 -18.70 19.33
CA THR A 299 -7.74 -18.20 18.56
C THR A 299 -8.35 -19.33 17.73
N GLU A 300 -9.59 -19.15 17.27
CA GLU A 300 -10.24 -20.09 16.34
C GLU A 300 -9.45 -20.30 15.03
N PHE A 301 -8.56 -19.37 14.69
CA PHE A 301 -7.74 -19.41 13.48
C PHE A 301 -6.37 -20.07 13.66
N GLU A 302 -6.02 -20.55 14.85
CA GLU A 302 -4.67 -21.06 15.15
C GLU A 302 -4.20 -22.14 14.17
N LYS A 303 -5.09 -23.06 13.80
CA LYS A 303 -4.83 -24.15 12.85
C LYS A 303 -5.25 -23.84 11.41
N SER A 304 -5.73 -22.62 11.15
CA SER A 304 -6.24 -22.23 9.83
C SER A 304 -5.10 -22.14 8.81
N LYS A 305 -5.36 -22.65 7.60
CA LYS A 305 -4.48 -22.49 6.43
C LYS A 305 -4.83 -21.29 5.55
N LYS A 306 -5.93 -20.58 5.86
CA LYS A 306 -6.32 -19.36 5.13
C LYS A 306 -5.21 -18.31 5.22
N SER A 307 -5.03 -17.51 4.17
CA SER A 307 -4.07 -16.40 4.17
C SER A 307 -4.41 -15.39 5.28
N LEU A 308 -3.40 -14.73 5.83
CA LEU A 308 -3.61 -13.84 6.98
C LEU A 308 -4.59 -12.69 6.68
N ASN A 309 -4.56 -12.11 5.47
CA ASN A 309 -5.47 -11.04 5.08
C ASN A 309 -6.95 -11.46 5.14
N ILE A 310 -7.28 -12.68 4.70
CA ILE A 310 -8.65 -13.23 4.79
C ILE A 310 -9.04 -13.42 6.27
N ILE A 311 -8.15 -13.97 7.09
CA ILE A 311 -8.40 -14.17 8.53
C ILE A 311 -8.65 -12.84 9.24
N LEU A 312 -7.84 -11.82 8.95
CA LEU A 312 -7.98 -10.51 9.58
C LEU A 312 -9.27 -9.81 9.15
N ARG A 313 -9.69 -9.95 7.88
CA ARG A 313 -10.97 -9.46 7.40
C ARG A 313 -12.14 -10.16 8.10
N GLU A 314 -12.14 -11.49 8.12
CA GLU A 314 -13.15 -12.30 8.79
C GLU A 314 -13.28 -11.94 10.28
N TYR A 315 -12.14 -11.81 10.98
CA TYR A 315 -12.14 -11.37 12.38
C TYR A 315 -12.65 -9.94 12.54
N PHE A 316 -12.23 -9.03 11.68
CA PHE A 316 -12.66 -7.63 11.72
C PHE A 316 -14.17 -7.52 11.51
N ASP A 317 -14.75 -8.16 10.50
CA ASP A 317 -16.17 -8.07 10.20
C ASP A 317 -17.03 -8.59 11.37
N ASN A 318 -16.59 -9.66 12.02
CA ASN A 318 -17.26 -10.25 13.20
C ASN A 318 -17.09 -9.41 14.48
N ASN A 319 -16.11 -8.51 14.56
CA ASN A 319 -15.73 -7.83 15.80
C ASN A 319 -15.57 -6.30 15.65
N LYS A 320 -15.98 -5.70 14.53
CA LYS A 320 -15.66 -4.29 14.20
C LYS A 320 -16.07 -3.29 15.29
N ASN A 321 -17.21 -3.52 15.95
CA ASN A 321 -17.71 -2.66 17.04
C ASN A 321 -16.77 -2.65 18.25
N ASP A 322 -15.99 -3.71 18.43
CA ASP A 322 -15.06 -3.89 19.53
C ASP A 322 -13.63 -3.44 19.22
N LEU A 323 -13.30 -3.20 17.95
CA LEU A 323 -11.94 -2.93 17.50
C LEU A 323 -11.61 -1.44 17.45
N GLY A 324 -12.58 -0.56 17.70
CA GLY A 324 -12.42 0.88 17.69
C GLY A 324 -11.90 1.37 16.33
N SER A 325 -10.76 2.04 16.32
CA SER A 325 -10.14 2.57 15.10
C SER A 325 -9.27 1.57 14.34
N SER A 326 -9.32 0.28 14.69
CA SER A 326 -8.44 -0.73 14.09
C SER A 326 -9.10 -1.41 12.87
N TYR A 327 -8.30 -1.77 11.86
CA TYR A 327 -8.78 -2.41 10.62
C TYR A 327 -7.68 -3.25 9.94
N PRO A 328 -8.02 -4.18 9.03
CA PRO A 328 -7.08 -5.19 8.52
C PRO A 328 -5.83 -4.63 7.86
N GLU A 329 -5.96 -3.60 7.02
CA GLU A 329 -4.82 -3.01 6.28
C GLU A 329 -3.66 -2.61 7.18
N GLN A 330 -3.91 -2.15 8.41
CA GLN A 330 -2.86 -1.69 9.34
C GLN A 330 -1.81 -2.76 9.64
N PHE A 331 -2.13 -4.04 9.43
CA PHE A 331 -1.15 -5.11 9.52
C PHE A 331 -0.08 -5.05 8.43
N ASP A 332 -0.15 -4.17 7.44
CA ASP A 332 0.90 -3.97 6.44
C ASP A 332 2.21 -3.45 7.07
N ILE A 333 2.16 -2.96 8.32
CA ILE A 333 3.36 -2.71 9.13
C ILE A 333 4.25 -3.95 9.29
N THR A 334 3.73 -5.16 9.05
CA THR A 334 4.50 -6.42 9.07
C THR A 334 5.73 -6.36 8.18
N PHE A 335 5.66 -5.61 7.07
CA PHE A 335 6.78 -5.41 6.16
C PHE A 335 8.02 -4.89 6.89
N ASP A 336 7.84 -3.95 7.82
CA ASP A 336 8.93 -3.39 8.62
C ASP A 336 9.14 -4.14 9.94
N PHE A 337 8.05 -4.59 10.56
CA PHE A 337 8.04 -5.19 11.89
C PHE A 337 8.60 -6.62 11.90
N VAL A 338 8.17 -7.48 10.98
CA VAL A 338 8.53 -8.91 10.99
C VAL A 338 10.04 -9.13 10.80
N PRO A 339 10.73 -8.44 9.87
CA PRO A 339 12.19 -8.55 9.76
C PRO A 339 12.91 -8.14 11.05
N ARG A 340 12.46 -7.08 11.72
CA ARG A 340 13.13 -6.53 12.91
C ARG A 340 12.82 -7.29 14.18
N MET A 341 11.60 -7.81 14.32
CA MET A 341 11.12 -8.42 15.55
C MET A 341 11.14 -9.94 15.49
N CYS A 342 10.53 -10.51 14.45
CA CYS A 342 10.36 -11.95 14.36
C CYS A 342 11.64 -12.62 13.86
N LYS A 343 12.22 -12.15 12.75
CA LYS A 343 13.43 -12.74 12.17
C LYS A 343 14.67 -12.57 13.06
N ASN A 344 14.82 -11.41 13.70
CA ASN A 344 15.95 -11.14 14.60
C ASN A 344 15.72 -11.62 16.06
N ASN A 345 14.66 -12.38 16.33
CA ASN A 345 14.36 -12.93 17.65
C ASN A 345 14.18 -11.92 18.81
N ASN A 346 13.83 -10.67 18.52
CA ASN A 346 13.64 -9.60 19.52
C ASN A 346 12.29 -9.69 20.27
N CYS A 347 11.82 -10.90 20.59
CA CYS A 347 10.53 -11.08 21.26
C CYS A 347 10.49 -10.42 22.66
N ASP A 348 11.63 -10.36 23.35
CA ASP A 348 11.82 -9.85 24.71
C ASP A 348 11.54 -8.35 24.87
N ILE A 349 11.58 -7.59 23.78
CA ILE A 349 11.22 -6.16 23.72
C ILE A 349 9.96 -5.90 22.87
N CYS A 350 9.30 -6.96 22.39
CA CYS A 350 8.14 -6.86 21.51
C CYS A 350 6.85 -6.60 22.29
N PRO A 351 6.04 -5.56 21.95
CA PRO A 351 4.79 -5.30 22.64
C PRO A 351 3.72 -6.40 22.47
N ILE A 352 3.77 -7.22 21.41
CA ILE A 352 2.88 -8.39 21.30
C ILE A 352 3.24 -9.43 22.38
N GLY A 353 4.51 -9.52 22.78
CA GLY A 353 4.91 -10.37 23.90
C GLY A 353 4.29 -9.93 25.23
N LEU A 354 4.04 -8.63 25.44
CA LEU A 354 3.41 -8.11 26.67
C LEU A 354 2.05 -8.73 26.93
N ILE A 355 1.23 -8.90 25.89
CA ILE A 355 -0.11 -9.46 26.05
C ILE A 355 -0.07 -10.98 26.25
N LYS A 356 1.00 -11.67 25.80
CA LYS A 356 1.15 -13.13 25.90
C LYS A 356 1.69 -13.64 27.23
N GLY A 357 2.32 -12.79 28.06
CA GLY A 357 2.87 -13.23 29.36
C GLY A 357 4.26 -12.68 29.61
N ASN A 358 4.61 -12.53 30.90
CA ASN A 358 5.83 -11.84 31.34
C ASN A 358 7.13 -12.50 30.86
N GLU A 359 7.12 -13.78 30.50
CA GLU A 359 8.34 -14.46 30.04
C GLU A 359 8.81 -14.03 28.65
N LYS A 360 7.88 -13.67 27.76
CA LYS A 360 8.21 -13.38 26.36
C LYS A 360 8.62 -11.93 26.12
N SER A 361 8.35 -10.98 27.03
CA SER A 361 8.64 -9.55 26.84
C SER A 361 9.21 -8.86 28.10
N LYS A 362 10.18 -9.52 28.76
CA LYS A 362 10.78 -9.07 30.03
C LYS A 362 11.47 -7.71 29.93
N ASN A 363 11.91 -7.30 28.73
CA ASN A 363 12.75 -6.14 28.51
C ASN A 363 12.01 -4.97 27.82
N PHE A 364 10.70 -5.09 27.55
CA PHE A 364 9.93 -3.99 26.94
C PHE A 364 10.03 -2.69 27.74
N GLU A 365 9.93 -2.76 29.07
CA GLU A 365 10.01 -1.58 29.95
C GLU A 365 11.37 -0.89 29.90
N LYS A 366 12.44 -1.66 29.66
CA LYS A 366 13.79 -1.10 29.47
C LYS A 366 13.91 -0.32 28.16
N THR A 367 13.04 -0.59 27.19
CA THR A 367 12.99 0.11 25.89
C THR A 367 12.04 1.32 25.93
N CYS A 368 10.97 1.25 26.72
CA CYS A 368 9.94 2.29 26.74
C CYS A 368 10.34 3.49 27.62
N ILE A 369 10.76 4.59 26.98
CA ILE A 369 10.97 5.87 27.68
C ILE A 369 9.68 6.70 27.66
N ILE A 370 9.25 7.21 28.82
CA ILE A 370 8.06 8.05 28.96
C ILE A 370 8.48 9.54 28.89
N ASN A 371 9.01 9.97 27.74
CA ASN A 371 9.53 11.33 27.59
C ASN A 371 9.25 11.92 26.20
N LYS A 372 8.35 12.92 26.14
CA LYS A 372 7.91 13.59 24.90
C LYS A 372 9.02 14.37 24.17
N ARG A 373 10.20 14.58 24.79
CA ARG A 373 11.36 15.26 24.16
C ARG A 373 12.09 14.38 23.13
N TYR A 374 12.00 13.07 23.27
CA TYR A 374 12.76 12.12 22.45
C TYR A 374 11.85 11.36 21.47
N TYR A 375 12.47 10.70 20.49
CA TYR A 375 11.75 9.73 19.67
C TYR A 375 11.29 8.53 20.51
N CYS A 376 10.18 7.91 20.10
CA CYS A 376 9.68 6.69 20.71
C CYS A 376 10.61 5.51 20.37
N PRO A 377 11.37 4.96 21.34
CA PRO A 377 12.29 3.87 21.05
C PRO A 377 11.56 2.59 20.65
N VAL A 378 10.33 2.39 21.14
CA VAL A 378 9.50 1.24 20.74
C VAL A 378 9.19 1.29 19.24
N ALA A 379 8.71 2.43 18.72
CA ALA A 379 8.43 2.59 17.29
C ALA A 379 9.71 2.50 16.43
N LEU A 380 10.80 3.10 16.93
CA LEU A 380 12.09 3.11 16.24
C LEU A 380 12.72 1.71 16.18
N THR A 381 12.79 0.98 17.29
CA THR A 381 13.43 -0.35 17.30
C THR A 381 12.59 -1.40 16.59
N ASN A 382 11.25 -1.32 16.70
CA ASN A 382 10.38 -2.37 16.15
C ASN A 382 10.12 -2.20 14.65
N CYS A 383 10.04 -0.95 14.15
CA CYS A 383 9.70 -0.68 12.75
C CYS A 383 10.59 0.38 12.08
N ASN A 384 11.56 0.97 12.78
CA ASN A 384 12.34 2.13 12.31
C ASN A 384 11.52 3.40 12.05
N TYR A 385 10.37 3.56 12.74
CA TYR A 385 9.54 4.74 12.60
C TYR A 385 10.00 5.87 13.53
N LYS A 386 10.26 7.04 12.94
CA LYS A 386 10.73 8.24 13.67
C LYS A 386 9.55 9.09 14.10
N ILE A 387 9.09 8.86 15.32
CA ILE A 387 7.97 9.61 15.91
C ILE A 387 8.33 10.14 17.30
N LYS A 388 7.83 11.31 17.67
CA LYS A 388 7.99 11.80 19.06
C LYS A 388 7.25 10.86 20.01
N CYS A 389 7.81 10.61 21.19
CA CYS A 389 7.15 9.79 22.18
C CYS A 389 5.86 10.46 22.70
N PHE A 390 4.79 9.69 22.84
CA PHE A 390 3.50 10.18 23.38
C PHE A 390 3.50 10.31 24.91
N GLY A 391 4.56 9.89 25.61
CA GLY A 391 4.63 9.93 27.07
C GLY A 391 3.55 9.05 27.72
N LYS A 392 2.97 9.52 28.83
CA LYS A 392 1.99 8.76 29.64
C LYS A 392 0.68 8.46 28.90
N GLU A 393 0.38 9.22 27.84
CA GLU A 393 -0.83 9.07 27.03
C GLU A 393 -0.72 7.92 26.00
N CYS A 394 0.46 7.30 25.86
CA CYS A 394 0.72 6.24 24.90
C CYS A 394 -0.22 5.03 25.07
N ASP A 395 -0.88 4.62 23.99
CA ASP A 395 -1.85 3.53 24.01
C ASP A 395 -1.22 2.17 24.37
N LEU A 396 0.05 1.95 24.03
CA LEU A 396 0.77 0.74 24.44
C LEU A 396 0.89 0.61 25.97
N LEU A 397 1.02 1.73 26.68
CA LEU A 397 1.06 1.73 28.16
C LEU A 397 -0.31 1.40 28.76
N LYS A 398 -1.40 1.82 28.11
CA LYS A 398 -2.78 1.49 28.56
C LYS A 398 -3.06 -0.02 28.45
N ILE A 399 -2.59 -0.65 27.36
CA ILE A 399 -2.72 -2.10 27.16
C ILE A 399 -2.01 -2.89 28.27
N LYS A 400 -0.84 -2.39 28.73
CA LYS A 400 -0.10 -2.95 29.87
C LYS A 400 -0.91 -2.84 31.17
N ASN A 401 -1.40 -1.64 31.49
CA ASN A 401 -2.06 -1.37 32.77
C ASN A 401 -3.38 -2.15 32.93
N ASN A 402 -4.12 -2.39 31.83
CA ASN A 402 -5.32 -3.24 31.85
C ASN A 402 -5.02 -4.72 32.19
N LYS A 403 -3.75 -5.15 32.11
CA LYS A 403 -3.33 -6.49 32.56
C LYS A 403 -3.17 -6.56 34.08
N ASN A 404 -2.72 -5.47 34.71
CA ASN A 404 -2.56 -5.39 36.17
C ASN A 404 -3.93 -5.37 36.90
N CYS A 405 -4.96 -4.76 36.31
CA CYS A 405 -6.32 -4.82 36.89
C CYS A 405 -6.92 -6.23 36.86
N PHE A 406 -6.62 -7.05 35.84
CA PHE A 406 -7.14 -8.41 35.75
C PHE A 406 -6.50 -9.38 36.76
N LEU A 407 -5.19 -9.21 37.03
CA LEU A 407 -4.50 -9.94 38.08
C LEU A 407 -5.00 -9.55 39.47
N LEU A 408 -5.27 -8.27 39.72
CA LEU A 408 -5.87 -7.81 40.98
C LEU A 408 -7.31 -8.33 41.16
N ALA A 409 -8.11 -8.39 40.09
CA ALA A 409 -9.48 -8.93 40.13
C ALA A 409 -9.52 -10.46 40.35
N GLN A 410 -8.52 -11.20 39.84
CA GLN A 410 -8.40 -12.63 40.09
C GLN A 410 -7.92 -12.93 41.52
N VAL A 411 -7.04 -12.10 42.08
CA VAL A 411 -6.60 -12.21 43.48
C VAL A 411 -7.74 -11.84 44.45
N SER A 412 -8.55 -10.82 44.15
CA SER A 412 -9.72 -10.49 44.98
C SER A 412 -10.80 -11.57 44.97
N ASN A 413 -11.02 -12.26 43.84
CA ASN A 413 -11.94 -13.40 43.78
C ASN A 413 -11.41 -14.66 44.50
N LEU A 414 -10.09 -14.89 44.51
CA LEU A 414 -9.49 -15.95 45.33
C LEU A 414 -9.58 -15.63 46.84
N CYS A 415 -9.36 -14.38 47.25
CA CYS A 415 -9.54 -13.98 48.65
C CYS A 415 -11.00 -14.13 49.12
N HIS A 416 -11.98 -13.93 48.23
CA HIS A 416 -13.40 -14.11 48.59
C HIS A 416 -13.81 -15.58 48.73
N LEU A 417 -13.15 -16.50 48.01
CA LEU A 417 -13.37 -17.95 48.13
C LEU A 417 -12.66 -18.57 49.34
N ILE A 418 -11.49 -18.06 49.74
CA ILE A 418 -10.79 -18.53 50.94
C ILE A 418 -11.52 -18.13 52.23
N ASN A 419 -12.23 -17.01 52.24
CA ASN A 419 -13.03 -16.57 53.39
C ASN A 419 -14.43 -17.22 53.50
N LYS A 420 -14.87 -18.00 52.49
CA LYS A 420 -16.12 -18.78 52.56
C LYS A 420 -15.91 -20.26 52.91
N GLY A 421 -14.66 -20.72 53.00
CA GLY A 421 -14.31 -22.08 53.43
C GLY A 421 -13.91 -22.20 54.91
N LYS A 422 -14.07 -21.11 55.68
CA LYS A 422 -13.89 -21.07 57.14
C LYS A 422 -15.16 -20.52 57.77
N ASN A 423 -16.18 -21.37 57.88
CA ASN A 423 -17.23 -21.32 58.90
C ASN A 423 -17.93 -22.67 58.92
#